data_AF-K1TH44-F1
#
_entry.id   AF-K1TH44-F1
#
_cell.length_a   1.000
_cell.length_b   1.000
_cell.length_c   1.000
_cell.angle_alpha   90.00
_cell.angle_beta   90.00
_cell.angle_gamma   90.00
#
_symmetry.space_group_name_H-M   'P 1'
#
loop_
_entity.id
_entity.type
_entity.pdbx_description
1 polymer ?
#
loop_
_entity_poly.entity_id
_entity_poly.type
_entity_poly.pdbx_seq_one_letter_code
_entity_poly.pdbx_strand_id
1 'polypeptide(L)'
;MAEVIRAIVDDGEYLESAAGYAKNIITCFARFNGQSVGIIANQPKFMAGVLDINASRKAARFVRFCDAFNIPIVTLVDVPGFLPGTTQEYGGVITHGAKLLFAYCEATVPKITVTLRKAYGGAYIVMSS
;
A
#
# COMPACT_ATOMS: atom_id res chain seq x y z
N MET A 1 12.00 -0.49 -3.06
CA MET A 1 10.75 0.22 -3.37
C MET A 1 10.92 1.73 -3.48
N ALA A 2 11.49 2.43 -2.49
CA ALA A 2 11.72 3.88 -2.59
C ALA A 2 12.43 4.32 -3.89
N GLU A 3 13.49 3.63 -4.31
CA GLU A 3 14.16 3.93 -5.61
C GLU A 3 13.24 3.75 -6.82
N VAL A 4 12.32 2.77 -6.78
CA VAL A 4 11.33 2.58 -7.86
C VAL A 4 10.35 3.74 -7.88
N ILE A 5 9.89 4.21 -6.71
CA ILE A 5 9.03 5.39 -6.61
C ILE A 5 9.74 6.62 -7.19
N ARG A 6 10.99 6.90 -6.78
CA ARG A 6 11.77 8.03 -7.32
C ARG A 6 11.98 7.96 -8.83
N ALA A 7 12.06 6.76 -9.39
CA ALA A 7 12.27 6.59 -10.82
C ALA A 7 11.01 6.86 -11.67
N ILE A 8 9.82 6.85 -11.08
CA ILE A 8 8.55 6.95 -11.84
C ILE A 8 7.78 8.25 -11.59
N VAL A 9 8.01 8.91 -10.45
CA VAL A 9 7.31 10.16 -10.10
C VAL A 9 8.04 11.37 -10.66
N ASP A 10 7.30 12.46 -10.84
CA ASP A 10 7.86 13.73 -11.30
C ASP A 10 9.02 14.18 -10.38
N ASP A 11 10.14 14.58 -10.98
CA ASP A 11 11.36 15.06 -10.32
C ASP A 11 11.97 14.12 -9.25
N GLY A 12 11.48 12.87 -9.17
CA GLY A 12 11.85 11.92 -8.13
C GLY A 12 11.38 12.30 -6.71
N GLU A 13 10.44 13.24 -6.60
CA GLU A 13 9.97 13.77 -5.32
C GLU A 13 8.66 13.11 -4.87
N TYR A 14 8.59 12.75 -3.59
CA TYR A 14 7.37 12.26 -2.95
C TYR A 14 7.35 12.63 -1.47
N LEU A 15 6.13 12.78 -0.92
CA LEU A 15 5.88 13.04 0.50
C LEU A 15 5.34 11.78 1.16
N GLU A 16 6.13 11.13 2.00
CA GLU A 16 5.69 9.92 2.71
C GLU A 16 4.77 10.25 3.89
N SER A 17 3.59 9.62 3.89
CA SER A 17 2.64 9.63 5.01
C SER A 17 3.03 8.56 6.02
N ALA A 18 3.26 9.00 7.27
CA ALA A 18 3.62 8.14 8.40
C ALA A 18 4.87 7.26 8.15
N ALA A 19 5.97 7.86 7.65
CA ALA A 19 7.23 7.18 7.34
C ALA A 19 7.84 6.37 8.51
N GLY A 20 7.59 6.80 9.76
CA GLY A 20 8.06 6.12 10.96
C GLY A 20 7.26 4.87 11.35
N TYR A 21 6.06 4.67 10.79
CA TYR A 21 5.10 3.64 11.21
C TYR A 21 4.86 2.61 10.10
N ALA A 22 4.80 1.33 10.48
CA ALA A 22 4.58 0.19 9.58
C ALA A 22 5.46 0.26 8.31
N LYS A 23 6.78 0.26 8.51
CA LYS A 23 7.78 0.50 7.44
C LYS A 23 7.81 -0.57 6.34
N ASN A 24 7.11 -1.69 6.53
CA ASN A 24 6.86 -2.73 5.52
C ASN A 24 5.88 -2.28 4.42
N ILE A 25 5.19 -1.15 4.57
CA ILE A 25 4.39 -0.52 3.52
C ILE A 25 4.66 0.98 3.45
N ILE A 26 4.86 1.49 2.25
CA ILE A 26 4.97 2.91 1.96
C ILE A 26 3.58 3.41 1.55
N THR A 27 3.20 4.54 2.12
CA THR A 27 2.06 5.35 1.65
C THR A 27 2.58 6.76 1.43
N CYS A 28 2.54 7.28 0.21
CA CYS A 28 3.06 8.61 -0.08
C CYS A 28 2.21 9.35 -1.12
N PHE A 29 2.31 10.67 -1.11
CA PHE A 29 1.81 11.52 -2.19
C PHE A 29 2.96 11.82 -3.15
N ALA A 30 2.68 11.82 -4.43
CA ALA A 30 3.61 12.22 -5.47
C ALA A 30 2.85 12.88 -6.62
N ARG A 31 3.55 13.22 -7.70
CA ARG A 31 2.93 13.70 -8.93
C ARG A 31 3.35 12.87 -10.14
N PHE A 32 2.42 12.77 -11.08
CA PHE A 32 2.67 12.30 -12.44
C PHE A 32 2.13 13.35 -13.41
N ASN A 33 3.02 13.94 -14.22
CA ASN A 33 2.69 15.03 -15.13
C ASN A 33 1.91 16.18 -14.44
N GLY A 34 2.36 16.56 -13.23
CA GLY A 34 1.76 17.62 -12.41
C GLY A 34 0.48 17.22 -11.66
N GLN A 35 -0.09 16.04 -11.92
CA GLN A 35 -1.30 15.56 -11.23
C GLN A 35 -0.96 14.84 -9.93
N SER A 36 -1.65 15.18 -8.84
CA SER A 36 -1.48 14.53 -7.53
C SER A 36 -1.89 13.06 -7.59
N VAL A 37 -1.05 12.17 -7.05
CA VAL A 37 -1.30 10.73 -6.97
C VAL A 37 -0.94 10.20 -5.59
N GLY A 38 -1.78 9.30 -5.07
CA GLY A 38 -1.48 8.51 -3.88
C GLY A 38 -0.78 7.21 -4.28
N ILE A 39 0.36 6.91 -3.66
CA ILE A 39 1.11 5.67 -3.92
C ILE A 39 1.05 4.78 -2.68
N ILE A 40 0.68 3.51 -2.89
CA ILE A 40 0.78 2.45 -1.88
C ILE A 40 1.76 1.40 -2.40
N ALA A 41 2.80 1.09 -1.64
CA ALA A 41 3.84 0.19 -2.12
C ALA A 41 4.41 -0.71 -1.02
N ASN A 42 4.53 -2.02 -1.28
CA ASN A 42 5.22 -2.92 -0.35
C ASN A 42 6.70 -2.52 -0.25
N GLN A 43 7.30 -2.60 0.94
CA GLN A 43 8.72 -2.28 1.12
C GLN A 43 9.50 -3.53 1.55
N PRO A 44 10.17 -4.21 0.59
CA PRO A 44 10.89 -5.45 0.86
C PRO A 44 12.04 -5.32 1.87
N LYS A 45 12.60 -4.11 2.06
CA LYS A 45 13.66 -3.87 3.05
C LYS A 45 13.17 -3.98 4.51
N PHE A 46 11.85 -4.01 4.76
CA PHE A 46 11.29 -4.20 6.10
C PHE A 46 10.32 -5.39 6.10
N MET A 47 10.60 -6.38 6.93
CA MET A 47 9.80 -7.62 7.05
C MET A 47 9.47 -8.27 5.69
N ALA A 48 10.40 -8.19 4.73
CA ALA A 48 10.22 -8.70 3.37
C ALA A 48 8.99 -8.14 2.60
N GLY A 49 8.39 -7.04 3.04
CA GLY A 49 7.20 -6.45 2.40
C GLY A 49 5.90 -7.19 2.68
N VAL A 50 5.85 -8.05 3.72
CA VAL A 50 4.60 -8.68 4.17
C VAL A 50 3.54 -7.65 4.58
N LEU A 51 2.27 -8.01 4.47
CA LEU A 51 1.19 -7.27 5.13
C LEU A 51 1.03 -7.76 6.57
N ASP A 52 0.86 -6.84 7.51
CA ASP A 52 0.52 -7.10 8.90
C ASP A 52 -0.64 -6.19 9.32
N ILE A 53 -1.12 -6.31 10.56
CA ILE A 53 -2.18 -5.45 11.12
C ILE A 53 -1.87 -3.96 10.90
N ASN A 54 -0.63 -3.53 11.18
CA ASN A 54 -0.27 -2.12 11.15
C ASN A 54 -0.16 -1.58 9.73
N ALA A 55 0.48 -2.32 8.81
CA ALA A 55 0.53 -1.96 7.40
C ALA A 55 -0.87 -1.91 6.78
N SER A 56 -1.72 -2.88 7.10
CA SER A 56 -3.10 -2.93 6.59
C SER A 56 -3.90 -1.71 7.06
N ARG A 57 -3.80 -1.35 8.34
CA ARG A 57 -4.47 -0.14 8.87
C ARG A 57 -3.93 1.16 8.27
N LYS A 58 -2.61 1.26 8.12
CA LYS A 58 -1.92 2.42 7.52
C LYS A 58 -2.40 2.65 6.09
N ALA A 59 -2.27 1.63 5.25
CA ALA A 59 -2.66 1.70 3.84
C ALA A 59 -4.16 1.86 3.66
N ALA A 60 -5.00 1.17 4.44
CA ALA A 60 -6.46 1.26 4.31
C ALA A 60 -6.95 2.69 4.50
N ARG A 61 -6.48 3.37 5.55
CA ARG A 61 -6.86 4.77 5.80
C ARG A 61 -6.35 5.70 4.70
N PHE A 62 -5.15 5.44 4.18
CA PHE A 62 -4.56 6.23 3.10
C PHE A 62 -5.33 6.07 1.78
N VAL A 63 -5.71 4.85 1.42
CA VAL A 63 -6.56 4.56 0.25
C VAL A 63 -7.89 5.30 0.35
N ARG A 64 -8.61 5.16 1.47
CA ARG A 64 -9.90 5.87 1.66
C ARG A 64 -9.74 7.39 1.67
N PHE A 65 -8.63 7.91 2.16
CA PHE A 65 -8.33 9.34 2.07
C PHE A 65 -8.16 9.76 0.62
N CYS A 66 -7.33 9.06 -0.16
CA CYS A 66 -7.12 9.39 -1.57
C CYS A 66 -8.45 9.35 -2.33
N ASP A 67 -9.25 8.32 -2.09
CA ASP A 67 -10.57 8.18 -2.70
C ASP A 67 -11.52 9.33 -2.36
N ALA A 68 -11.66 9.67 -1.07
CA ALA A 68 -12.53 10.76 -0.61
C ALA A 68 -12.18 12.14 -1.19
N PHE A 69 -10.92 12.34 -1.60
CA PHE A 69 -10.44 13.60 -2.19
C PHE A 69 -10.16 13.49 -3.69
N ASN A 70 -10.67 12.45 -4.35
CA ASN A 70 -10.52 12.24 -5.80
C ASN A 70 -9.07 12.17 -6.28
N ILE A 71 -8.16 11.66 -5.44
CA ILE A 71 -6.75 11.46 -5.77
C ILE A 71 -6.58 10.06 -6.35
N PRO A 72 -6.14 9.92 -7.63
CA PRO A 72 -5.83 8.63 -8.23
C PRO A 72 -4.79 7.84 -7.43
N ILE A 73 -4.86 6.52 -7.50
CA ILE A 73 -4.02 5.61 -6.74
C ILE A 73 -3.12 4.79 -7.67
N VAL A 74 -1.82 4.76 -7.34
CA VAL A 74 -0.86 3.83 -7.93
C VAL A 74 -0.40 2.83 -6.86
N THR A 75 -0.57 1.54 -7.14
CA THR A 75 -0.19 0.46 -6.25
C THR A 75 1.02 -0.29 -6.80
N LEU A 76 2.13 -0.35 -6.05
CA LEU A 76 3.35 -1.07 -6.43
C LEU A 76 3.51 -2.35 -5.62
N VAL A 77 3.35 -3.50 -6.27
CA VAL A 77 3.20 -4.80 -5.60
C VAL A 77 4.53 -5.57 -5.57
N ASP A 78 4.99 -5.90 -4.37
CA ASP A 78 6.02 -6.91 -4.08
C ASP A 78 5.71 -7.59 -2.74
N VAL A 79 4.56 -8.27 -2.68
CA VAL A 79 4.00 -8.83 -1.45
C VAL A 79 4.16 -10.36 -1.41
N PRO A 80 4.81 -10.91 -0.36
CA PRO A 80 4.93 -12.36 -0.20
C PRO A 80 3.68 -13.01 0.43
N GLY A 81 2.83 -12.24 1.11
CA GLY A 81 1.75 -12.74 1.95
C GLY A 81 1.48 -11.83 3.15
N PHE A 82 0.60 -12.29 4.05
CA PHE A 82 0.45 -11.73 5.38
C PHE A 82 1.49 -12.32 6.34
N LEU A 83 1.91 -11.54 7.34
CA LEU A 83 2.81 -12.00 8.40
C LEU A 83 2.08 -13.06 9.26
N PRO A 84 2.62 -14.29 9.38
CA PRO A 84 2.03 -15.29 10.26
C PRO A 84 2.37 -15.03 11.73
N GLY A 85 1.60 -15.64 12.63
CA GLY A 85 1.93 -15.73 14.06
C GLY A 85 0.75 -15.44 14.98
N THR A 86 0.76 -16.04 16.16
CA THR A 86 -0.32 -15.91 17.16
C THR A 86 -0.59 -14.46 17.56
N THR A 87 0.45 -13.61 17.59
CA THR A 87 0.31 -12.17 17.83
C THR A 87 -0.56 -11.47 16.78
N GLN A 88 -0.47 -11.88 15.50
CA GLN A 88 -1.32 -11.33 14.44
C GLN A 88 -2.75 -11.87 14.55
N GLU A 89 -2.89 -13.17 14.79
CA GLU A 89 -4.21 -13.81 14.93
C GLU A 89 -5.01 -13.23 16.11
N TYR A 90 -4.43 -13.24 17.31
CA TYR A 90 -5.07 -12.66 18.51
C TYR A 90 -5.17 -11.13 18.45
N GLY A 91 -4.29 -10.48 17.67
CA GLY A 91 -4.38 -9.07 17.36
C GLY A 91 -5.50 -8.72 16.37
N GLY A 92 -6.22 -9.71 15.82
CA GLY A 92 -7.35 -9.50 14.92
C GLY A 92 -6.94 -9.22 13.47
N VAL A 93 -5.90 -9.90 12.95
CA VAL A 93 -5.43 -9.73 11.56
C VAL A 93 -6.52 -9.97 10.52
N ILE A 94 -7.49 -10.85 10.79
CA ILE A 94 -8.65 -11.05 9.90
C ILE A 94 -9.40 -9.73 9.71
N THR A 95 -9.78 -9.08 10.81
CA THR A 95 -10.52 -7.81 10.77
C THR A 95 -9.66 -6.66 10.27
N HIS A 96 -8.40 -6.58 10.70
CA HIS A 96 -7.51 -5.47 10.35
C HIS A 96 -6.95 -5.55 8.93
N GLY A 97 -6.63 -6.76 8.45
CA GLY A 97 -6.24 -7.04 7.08
C GLY A 97 -7.37 -6.75 6.10
N ALA A 98 -8.60 -7.16 6.45
CA ALA A 98 -9.79 -6.89 5.63
C ALA A 98 -10.07 -5.38 5.43
N LYS A 99 -9.58 -4.49 6.30
CA LYS A 99 -9.74 -3.03 6.10
C LYS A 99 -9.07 -2.55 4.83
N LEU A 100 -7.91 -3.11 4.46
CA LEU A 100 -7.22 -2.73 3.24
C LEU A 100 -7.94 -3.28 2.01
N LEU A 101 -8.42 -4.52 2.07
CA LEU A 101 -9.28 -5.10 1.04
C LEU A 101 -10.51 -4.21 0.80
N PHE A 102 -11.24 -3.91 1.88
CA PHE A 102 -12.42 -3.06 1.83
C PHE A 102 -12.11 -1.69 1.23
N ALA A 103 -11.02 -1.05 1.64
CA ALA A 103 -10.62 0.26 1.11
C ALA A 103 -10.40 0.24 -0.40
N TYR A 104 -9.73 -0.79 -0.94
CA TYR A 104 -9.55 -0.91 -2.39
C TYR A 104 -10.83 -1.25 -3.14
N CYS A 105 -11.70 -2.09 -2.57
CA CYS A 105 -13.00 -2.45 -3.16
C CYS A 105 -13.99 -1.28 -3.15
N GLU A 106 -14.00 -0.46 -2.10
CA GLU A 106 -14.87 0.72 -1.97
C GLU A 106 -14.38 1.87 -2.88
N ALA A 107 -13.06 2.02 -3.03
CA ALA A 107 -12.49 3.14 -3.77
C ALA A 107 -12.96 3.18 -5.23
N THR A 108 -13.40 4.34 -5.68
CA THR A 108 -13.92 4.61 -7.03
C THR A 108 -12.97 5.45 -7.89
N VAL A 109 -11.96 6.09 -7.29
CA VAL A 109 -10.90 6.78 -8.03
C VAL A 109 -10.15 5.85 -9.00
N PRO A 110 -9.49 6.40 -10.03
CA PRO A 110 -8.63 5.61 -10.91
C PRO A 110 -7.56 4.88 -10.10
N LYS A 111 -7.44 3.57 -10.35
CA LYS A 111 -6.46 2.69 -9.69
C LYS A 111 -5.58 2.05 -10.77
N ILE A 112 -4.27 2.19 -10.62
CA ILE A 112 -3.26 1.57 -11.49
C ILE A 112 -2.39 0.68 -10.61
N THR A 113 -2.20 -0.57 -11.00
CA THR A 113 -1.38 -1.53 -10.25
C THR A 113 -0.21 -2.00 -11.11
N VAL A 114 1.00 -1.94 -10.53
CA VAL A 114 2.21 -2.47 -11.15
C VAL A 114 2.76 -3.57 -10.25
N THR A 115 2.68 -4.81 -10.72
CA THR A 115 3.31 -5.95 -10.03
C THR A 115 4.77 -6.03 -10.42
N LEU A 116 5.66 -5.78 -9.45
CA LEU A 116 7.10 -5.69 -9.68
C LEU A 116 7.81 -7.02 -9.46
N ARG A 117 7.37 -7.80 -8.47
CA ARG A 117 8.00 -9.09 -8.15
C ARG A 117 7.03 -10.08 -7.51
N LYS A 118 6.96 -10.16 -6.18
CA LYS A 118 6.12 -11.15 -5.48
C LYS A 118 4.66 -10.73 -5.51
N ALA A 119 3.79 -11.67 -5.81
CA ALA A 119 2.34 -11.49 -5.84
C ALA A 119 1.65 -12.81 -5.46
N TYR A 120 1.62 -13.12 -4.17
CA TYR A 120 1.12 -14.41 -3.69
C TYR A 120 -0.14 -14.30 -2.83
N GLY A 121 -1.08 -15.22 -3.07
CA GLY A 121 -2.22 -15.52 -2.21
C GLY A 121 -3.14 -14.33 -1.93
N GLY A 122 -3.78 -14.36 -0.75
CA GLY A 122 -4.72 -13.31 -0.34
C GLY A 122 -4.09 -11.92 -0.27
N ALA A 123 -2.78 -11.82 -0.03
CA ALA A 123 -2.12 -10.52 0.01
C ALA A 123 -2.04 -9.87 -1.39
N TYR A 124 -1.87 -10.64 -2.47
CA TYR A 124 -1.97 -10.10 -3.82
C TYR A 124 -3.37 -9.55 -4.12
N ILE A 125 -4.42 -10.29 -3.75
CA ILE A 125 -5.82 -9.85 -3.92
C ILE A 125 -6.06 -8.52 -3.19
N VAL A 126 -5.51 -8.39 -1.98
CA VAL A 126 -5.62 -7.16 -1.18
C VAL A 126 -4.89 -5.97 -1.82
N MET A 127 -3.84 -6.19 -2.62
CA MET A 127 -3.01 -5.14 -3.23
C MET A 127 -3.56 -4.66 -4.58
N SER A 128 -4.85 -4.30 -4.61
CA SER A 128 -5.52 -3.70 -5.78
C SER A 128 -5.50 -4.57 -7.05
N SER A 129 -5.86 -5.84 -6.93
CA SER A 129 -6.07 -6.77 -8.06
C SER A 129 -7.38 -6.54 -8.79
#